data_AF-A0A376TDP2-F1
#
_entry.id   AF-A0A376TDP2-F1
#
_cell.length_a   1.000
_cell.length_b   1.000
_cell.length_c   1.000
_cell.angle_alpha   90.00
_cell.angle_beta   90.00
_cell.angle_gamma   90.00
#
_symmetry.space_group_name_H-M   'P 1'
#
loop_
_entity.id
_entity.type
_entity.pdbx_description
1 polymer ?
#
loop_
_entity_poly.entity_id
_entity_poly.type
_entity_poly.pdbx_seq_one_letter_code
_entity_poly.pdbx_strand_id
1 'polypeptide(L)'
;MGIYASMAVAAFIGLVWQMKMANLAVAAMAPIGAVFTFIALVTGSAWGKPMWGTWWVWDARLTSELVLLFLYVGVIALWHAFDDRRLAGRAAGILVLIGVVNLPIIHYSVEWWNTLHQGSTRMQQSIDPAMRSPLRWSIFGFLLLSATLTLMRMRNLILLMEKRRPWVSELILKRGRK
;
A
#
# COMPACT_ATOMS: atom_id res chain seq x y z
N MET A 1 -2.38 2.78 -4.86
CA MET A 1 -1.16 3.61 -5.06
C MET A 1 -0.71 4.43 -3.86
N GLY A 2 -1.58 5.16 -3.16
CA GLY A 2 -1.16 6.05 -2.06
C GLY A 2 -0.30 5.38 -0.97
N ILE A 3 -0.67 4.16 -0.54
CA ILE A 3 0.10 3.38 0.45
C ILE A 3 1.52 3.08 -0.06
N TYR A 4 1.67 2.69 -1.33
CA TYR A 4 2.99 2.41 -1.92
C TYR A 4 3.85 3.67 -2.00
N ALA A 5 3.26 4.82 -2.32
CA ALA A 5 3.96 6.11 -2.28
C ALA A 5 4.43 6.46 -0.86
N SER A 6 3.57 6.27 0.15
CA SER A 6 3.94 6.43 1.56
C SER A 6 5.07 5.47 1.98
N MET A 7 5.04 4.23 1.50
CA MET A 7 6.13 3.27 1.68
C MET A 7 7.42 3.76 1.03
N ALA A 8 7.38 4.35 -0.16
CA ALA A 8 8.57 4.88 -0.82
C ALA A 8 9.20 6.04 -0.04
N VAL A 9 8.37 6.95 0.50
CA VAL A 9 8.84 8.01 1.41
C VAL A 9 9.49 7.41 2.66
N ALA A 10 8.84 6.42 3.29
CA ALA A 10 9.40 5.75 4.45
C ALA A 10 10.69 4.98 4.13
N ALA A 11 10.76 4.30 2.98
CA ALA A 11 11.94 3.58 2.52
C ALA A 11 13.11 4.53 2.26
N PHE A 12 12.86 5.67 1.62
CA PHE A 12 13.84 6.72 1.41
C PHE A 12 14.38 7.23 2.76
N ILE A 13 13.48 7.56 3.70
CA ILE A 13 13.87 8.01 5.04
C ILE A 13 14.71 6.94 5.76
N GLY A 14 14.28 5.67 5.70
CA GLY A 14 14.96 4.54 6.32
C GLY A 14 16.35 4.27 5.73
N LEU A 15 16.55 4.49 4.44
CA LEU A 15 17.83 4.30 3.77
C LEU A 15 18.79 5.47 4.00
N VAL A 16 18.31 6.71 3.90
CA VAL A 16 19.16 7.91 4.04
C VAL A 16 19.52 8.17 5.50
N TRP A 17 18.54 8.21 6.40
CA TRP A 17 18.76 8.53 7.82
C TRP A 17 18.89 7.29 8.71
N GLN A 18 18.88 6.08 8.14
CA GLN A 18 19.02 4.82 8.90
C GLN A 18 17.99 4.69 10.04
N MET A 19 16.80 5.29 9.88
CA MET A 19 15.75 5.29 10.89
C MET A 19 15.04 3.93 10.95
N LYS A 20 15.27 3.19 12.05
CA LYS A 20 14.62 1.88 12.31
C LYS A 20 13.10 1.93 12.17
N MET A 21 12.46 3.01 12.65
CA MET A 21 11.01 3.18 12.59
C MET A 21 10.48 3.30 11.16
N ALA A 22 11.28 3.85 10.25
CA ALA A 22 10.88 4.00 8.84
C ALA A 22 10.84 2.64 8.13
N ASN A 23 11.80 1.75 8.41
CA ASN A 23 11.78 0.37 7.92
C ASN A 23 10.59 -0.42 8.47
N LEU A 24 10.22 -0.20 9.72
CA LEU A 24 9.03 -0.79 10.32
C LEU A 24 7.73 -0.29 9.67
N ALA A 25 7.68 1.00 9.32
CA ALA A 25 6.54 1.58 8.63
C ALA A 25 6.33 0.91 7.26
N VAL A 26 7.40 0.66 6.50
CA VAL A 26 7.36 -0.10 5.24
C VAL A 26 6.76 -1.50 5.46
N ALA A 27 7.25 -2.24 6.45
CA ALA A 27 6.76 -3.58 6.79
C ALA A 27 5.31 -3.60 7.32
N ALA A 28 4.88 -2.52 7.98
CA ALA A 28 3.51 -2.35 8.44
C ALA A 28 2.55 -2.10 7.26
N MET A 29 2.94 -1.21 6.34
CA MET A 29 2.11 -0.80 5.21
C MET A 29 1.97 -1.89 4.14
N ALA A 30 3.01 -2.69 3.89
CA ALA A 30 3.04 -3.59 2.72
C ALA A 30 1.86 -4.59 2.66
N PRO A 31 1.48 -5.32 3.73
CA PRO A 31 0.33 -6.23 3.68
C PRO A 31 -1.01 -5.50 3.48
N ILE A 32 -1.14 -4.30 4.04
CA ILE A 32 -2.36 -3.49 3.93
C ILE A 32 -2.51 -3.03 2.48
N GLY A 33 -1.44 -2.50 1.89
CA GLY A 33 -1.40 -2.11 0.49
C GLY A 33 -1.68 -3.28 -0.47
N ALA A 34 -1.11 -4.46 -0.19
CA ALA A 34 -1.37 -5.68 -0.96
C ALA A 34 -2.86 -6.04 -0.99
N VAL A 35 -3.52 -6.03 0.18
CA VAL A 35 -4.96 -6.34 0.30
C VAL A 35 -5.81 -5.31 -0.45
N PHE A 36 -5.49 -4.02 -0.32
CA PHE A 36 -6.20 -2.96 -1.04
C PHE A 36 -6.07 -3.10 -2.55
N THR A 37 -4.86 -3.36 -3.05
CA THR A 37 -4.61 -3.59 -4.49
C THR A 37 -5.31 -4.86 -4.97
N PHE A 38 -5.28 -5.95 -4.20
CA PHE A 38 -6.00 -7.18 -4.53
C PHE A 38 -7.51 -6.95 -4.62
N ILE A 39 -8.12 -6.28 -3.63
CA ILE A 39 -9.53 -5.91 -3.65
C ILE A 39 -9.84 -5.03 -4.86
N ALA A 40 -8.99 -4.06 -5.17
CA ALA A 40 -9.17 -3.19 -6.34
C ALA A 40 -9.12 -3.96 -7.66
N LEU A 41 -8.22 -4.93 -7.81
CA LEU A 41 -8.15 -5.79 -9.00
C LEU A 41 -9.40 -6.67 -9.14
N VAL A 42 -9.84 -7.32 -8.05
CA VAL A 42 -11.02 -8.20 -8.08
C VAL A 42 -12.30 -7.40 -8.33
N THR A 43 -12.51 -6.31 -7.59
CA THR A 43 -13.71 -5.49 -7.74
C THR A 43 -13.71 -4.71 -9.06
N GLY A 44 -12.54 -4.25 -9.51
CA GLY A 44 -12.36 -3.64 -10.83
C GLY A 44 -12.64 -4.61 -11.97
N SER A 45 -12.17 -5.86 -11.88
CA SER A 45 -12.47 -6.92 -12.84
C SER A 45 -13.97 -7.23 -12.90
N ALA A 46 -14.62 -7.32 -11.74
CA ALA A 46 -16.07 -7.54 -11.64
C ALA A 46 -16.88 -6.38 -12.24
N TRP A 47 -16.43 -5.16 -12.05
CA TRP A 47 -17.02 -3.98 -12.67
C TRP A 47 -16.74 -3.87 -14.17
N GLY A 48 -15.57 -4.36 -14.64
CA GLY A 48 -15.21 -4.38 -16.04
C GLY A 48 -16.14 -5.23 -16.90
N LYS A 49 -16.67 -6.34 -16.35
CA LYS A 49 -17.57 -7.24 -17.09
C LYS A 49 -18.82 -6.56 -17.66
N PRO A 50 -19.65 -5.84 -16.87
CA PRO A 50 -20.80 -5.12 -17.40
C PRO A 50 -20.43 -3.89 -18.24
N MET A 51 -19.27 -3.27 -18.00
CA MET A 51 -18.90 -2.00 -18.66
C MET A 51 -18.22 -2.19 -20.02
N TRP A 52 -17.38 -3.22 -20.15
CA TRP A 52 -16.54 -3.46 -21.33
C TRP A 52 -16.67 -4.89 -21.88
N GLY A 53 -17.58 -5.69 -21.33
CA GLY A 53 -17.85 -7.05 -21.81
C GLY A 53 -16.83 -8.11 -21.37
N THR A 54 -15.76 -7.74 -20.67
CA THR A 54 -14.67 -8.64 -20.26
C THR A 54 -14.24 -8.41 -18.81
N TRP A 55 -13.79 -9.49 -18.15
CA TRP A 55 -13.26 -9.45 -16.79
C TRP A 55 -11.81 -8.94 -16.74
N TRP A 56 -11.05 -9.17 -17.81
CA TRP A 56 -9.63 -8.85 -17.87
C TRP A 56 -9.19 -8.58 -19.30
N VAL A 57 -8.28 -7.62 -19.43
CA VAL A 57 -7.47 -7.41 -20.63
C VAL A 57 -6.03 -7.17 -20.21
N TRP A 58 -5.09 -7.62 -21.02
CA TRP A 58 -3.66 -7.43 -20.78
C TRP A 58 -3.19 -6.07 -21.27
N ASP A 59 -3.87 -5.01 -20.84
CA ASP A 59 -3.50 -3.63 -21.17
C ASP A 59 -2.48 -3.07 -20.16
N ALA A 60 -1.94 -1.89 -20.47
CA ALA A 60 -0.93 -1.25 -19.64
C ALA A 60 -1.43 -0.99 -18.21
N ARG A 61 -2.72 -0.66 -18.03
CA ARG A 61 -3.28 -0.29 -16.72
C ARG A 61 -3.47 -1.50 -15.80
N LEU A 62 -4.18 -2.52 -16.27
CA LEU A 62 -4.44 -3.72 -15.46
C LEU A 62 -3.15 -4.49 -15.20
N THR A 63 -2.27 -4.57 -16.20
CA THR A 63 -0.98 -5.26 -16.05
C THR A 63 -0.09 -4.53 -15.04
N SER A 64 0.01 -3.20 -15.09
CA SER A 64 0.82 -2.44 -14.14
C SER A 64 0.25 -2.45 -12.71
N GLU A 65 -1.07 -2.48 -12.53
CA GLU A 65 -1.69 -2.66 -11.21
C GLU A 65 -1.47 -4.08 -10.67
N LEU A 66 -1.47 -5.12 -11.52
CA LEU A 66 -1.07 -6.47 -11.13
C LEU A 66 0.40 -6.54 -10.74
N VAL A 67 1.29 -5.87 -11.49
CA VAL A 67 2.70 -5.74 -11.11
C VAL A 67 2.84 -5.05 -9.75
N LEU A 68 2.01 -4.04 -9.44
CA LEU A 68 2.00 -3.41 -8.12
C LEU A 68 1.67 -4.42 -7.01
N LEU A 69 0.70 -5.32 -7.24
CA LEU A 69 0.39 -6.39 -6.29
C LEU A 69 1.62 -7.28 -6.04
N PHE A 70 2.31 -7.70 -7.11
CA PHE A 70 3.52 -8.51 -6.98
C PHE A 70 4.67 -7.77 -6.30
N LEU A 71 4.80 -6.47 -6.52
CA LEU A 71 5.76 -5.64 -5.78
C LEU A 71 5.47 -5.65 -4.28
N TYR A 72 4.21 -5.50 -3.86
CA TYR A 72 3.85 -5.64 -2.45
C TYR A 72 4.19 -7.03 -1.90
N VAL A 73 3.86 -8.10 -2.63
CA VAL A 73 4.18 -9.47 -2.23
C VAL A 73 5.70 -9.65 -2.10
N GLY A 74 6.48 -9.13 -3.04
CA GLY A 74 7.94 -9.14 -2.99
C GLY A 74 8.50 -8.42 -1.76
N VAL A 75 7.93 -7.26 -1.40
CA VAL A 75 8.31 -6.52 -0.18
C VAL A 75 8.01 -7.34 1.07
N ILE A 76 6.83 -7.97 1.12
CA ILE A 76 6.45 -8.85 2.23
C ILE A 76 7.40 -10.05 2.31
N ALA A 77 7.71 -10.69 1.19
CA ALA A 77 8.62 -11.82 1.13
C ALA A 77 10.02 -11.43 1.63
N LEU A 78 10.59 -10.32 1.12
CA LEU A 78 11.90 -9.82 1.56
C LEU A 78 11.94 -9.50 3.05
N TRP A 79 10.87 -8.93 3.62
CA TRP A 79 10.81 -8.65 5.05
C TRP A 79 10.89 -9.92 5.92
N HIS A 80 10.36 -11.05 5.43
CA HIS A 80 10.34 -12.32 6.15
C HIS A 80 11.48 -13.26 5.78
N ALA A 81 12.18 -13.02 4.66
CA ALA A 81 13.30 -13.84 4.20
C ALA A 81 14.57 -13.70 5.06
N PHE A 82 14.70 -12.62 5.84
CA PHE A 82 15.89 -12.35 6.64
C PHE A 82 15.55 -12.28 8.14
N ASP A 83 16.39 -12.91 8.96
CA ASP A 83 16.32 -12.82 10.42
C ASP A 83 16.76 -11.45 10.93
N ASP A 84 17.80 -10.87 10.32
CA ASP A 84 18.25 -9.51 10.62
C ASP A 84 17.26 -8.50 10.02
N ARG A 85 16.52 -7.83 10.93
CA ARG A 85 15.52 -6.82 10.58
C ARG A 85 16.09 -5.57 9.94
N ARG A 86 17.38 -5.25 10.18
CA ARG A 86 18.03 -4.12 9.50
C ARG A 86 18.28 -4.45 8.04
N LEU A 87 18.80 -5.65 7.77
CA LEU A 87 19.01 -6.13 6.41
C LEU A 87 17.69 -6.33 5.68
N ALA A 88 16.69 -6.95 6.33
CA ALA A 88 15.33 -7.10 5.82
C ALA A 88 14.73 -5.75 5.40
N GLY A 89 14.81 -4.74 6.28
CA GLY A 89 14.32 -3.39 6.01
C GLY A 89 15.03 -2.71 4.85
N ARG A 90 16.36 -2.89 4.73
CA ARG A 90 17.14 -2.34 3.61
C ARG A 90 16.74 -2.98 2.28
N ALA A 91 16.67 -4.31 2.22
CA ALA A 91 16.28 -5.03 1.00
C ALA A 91 14.85 -4.68 0.57
N ALA A 92 13.90 -4.71 1.50
CA ALA A 92 12.52 -4.29 1.27
C ALA A 92 12.45 -2.83 0.80
N GLY A 93 13.18 -1.92 1.42
CA GLY A 93 13.22 -0.50 1.06
C GLY A 93 13.74 -0.27 -0.36
N ILE A 94 14.80 -0.97 -0.78
CA ILE A 94 15.33 -0.87 -2.14
C ILE A 94 14.27 -1.31 -3.16
N LEU A 95 13.59 -2.44 -2.93
CA LEU A 95 12.52 -2.90 -3.82
C LEU A 95 11.38 -1.88 -3.91
N VAL A 96 10.99 -1.29 -2.78
CA VAL A 96 9.97 -0.23 -2.76
C VAL A 96 10.39 0.96 -3.61
N LEU A 97 11.61 1.45 -3.47
CA LEU A 97 12.10 2.61 -4.23
C LEU A 97 12.16 2.33 -5.73
N ILE A 98 12.62 1.15 -6.14
CA ILE A 98 12.60 0.75 -7.56
C ILE A 98 11.15 0.66 -8.07
N GLY A 99 10.29 0.00 -7.30
CA GLY A 99 8.88 -0.18 -7.66
C GLY A 99 8.08 1.12 -7.70
N VAL A 100 8.56 2.22 -7.11
CA VAL A 100 7.84 3.50 -7.16
C VAL A 100 7.69 4.02 -8.59
N VAL A 101 8.59 3.62 -9.50
CA VAL A 101 8.51 3.93 -10.94
C VAL A 101 7.25 3.34 -11.58
N ASN A 102 6.66 2.29 -11.00
CA ASN A 102 5.41 1.73 -11.51
C ASN A 102 4.21 2.66 -11.27
N LEU A 103 4.23 3.55 -10.27
CA LEU A 103 3.10 4.45 -9.98
C LEU A 103 2.78 5.41 -11.14
N PRO A 104 3.74 6.16 -11.72
CA PRO A 104 3.45 6.98 -12.89
C PRO A 104 3.03 6.15 -14.10
N ILE A 105 3.56 4.93 -14.27
CA ILE A 105 3.12 4.02 -15.35
C ILE A 105 1.64 3.71 -15.20
N ILE A 106 1.17 3.33 -14.00
CA ILE A 106 -0.25 3.02 -13.81
C ILE A 106 -1.10 4.29 -13.97
N HIS A 107 -0.68 5.44 -13.43
CA HIS A 107 -1.44 6.68 -13.52
C HIS A 107 -1.63 7.16 -14.96
N TYR A 108 -0.53 7.25 -15.71
CA TYR A 108 -0.52 7.73 -17.09
C TYR A 108 -0.80 6.63 -18.13
N SER A 109 -1.02 5.37 -17.69
CA SER A 109 -1.33 4.26 -18.60
C SER A 109 -2.48 4.53 -19.55
N VAL A 110 -3.46 5.34 -19.13
CA VAL A 110 -4.64 5.72 -19.92
C VAL A 110 -4.39 6.84 -20.92
N GLU A 111 -3.25 7.54 -20.80
CA GLU A 111 -2.83 8.61 -21.69
C GLU A 111 -1.73 8.13 -22.65
N TRP A 112 -0.84 7.26 -22.18
CA TRP A 112 0.31 6.76 -22.95
C TRP A 112 -0.04 5.60 -23.89
N TRP A 113 -1.07 4.80 -23.58
CA TRP A 113 -1.46 3.65 -24.39
C TRP A 113 -2.95 3.63 -24.73
N ASN A 114 -3.27 2.95 -25.82
CA ASN A 114 -4.65 2.60 -26.15
C ASN A 114 -5.15 1.54 -25.17
N THR A 115 -6.16 1.89 -24.40
CA THR A 115 -6.78 1.05 -23.38
C THR A 115 -8.30 1.17 -23.43
N LEU A 116 -9.02 0.16 -22.93
CA LEU A 116 -10.46 0.24 -22.70
C LEU A 116 -10.82 1.25 -21.60
N HIS A 117 -9.85 1.62 -20.76
CA HIS A 117 -10.06 2.51 -19.65
C HIS A 117 -10.19 3.96 -20.13
N GLN A 118 -11.23 4.64 -19.65
CA GLN A 118 -11.38 6.07 -19.87
C GLN A 118 -10.22 6.87 -19.25
N GLY A 119 -9.93 8.03 -19.85
CA GLY A 119 -8.93 8.97 -19.36
C GLY A 119 -9.22 9.53 -17.96
N SER A 120 -8.28 10.31 -17.43
CA SER A 120 -8.36 10.84 -16.07
C SER A 120 -9.62 11.68 -15.85
N THR A 121 -10.47 11.21 -14.93
CA THR A 121 -11.71 11.89 -14.54
C THR A 121 -11.39 13.04 -13.58
N ARG A 122 -11.63 14.27 -14.01
CA ARG A 122 -11.44 15.45 -13.14
C ARG A 122 -12.67 15.62 -12.26
N MET A 123 -12.54 15.39 -10.95
CA MET A 123 -13.65 15.32 -9.99
C MET A 123 -14.65 16.49 -10.05
N GLN A 124 -14.21 17.70 -10.40
CA GLN A 124 -15.09 18.89 -10.48
C GLN A 124 -15.74 19.10 -11.85
N GLN A 125 -15.21 18.49 -12.91
CA GLN A 125 -15.65 18.71 -14.29
C GLN A 125 -16.38 17.50 -14.87
N SER A 126 -16.02 16.30 -14.42
CA SER A 126 -16.43 15.03 -15.03
C SER A 126 -17.35 14.17 -14.15
N ILE A 127 -17.56 14.56 -12.88
CA ILE A 127 -18.40 13.83 -11.93
C ILE A 127 -19.63 14.66 -11.58
N ASP A 128 -20.79 14.02 -11.65
CA ASP A 128 -22.08 14.60 -11.27
C ASP A 128 -21.99 15.24 -9.86
N PRO A 129 -22.47 16.49 -9.66
CA PRO A 129 -22.44 17.15 -8.36
C PRO A 129 -22.95 16.31 -7.19
N ALA A 130 -24.00 15.50 -7.40
CA ALA A 130 -24.57 14.63 -6.37
C ALA A 130 -23.60 13.53 -5.91
N MET A 131 -22.70 13.09 -6.79
CA MET A 131 -21.73 12.03 -6.51
C MET A 131 -20.42 12.53 -5.88
N ARG A 132 -20.16 13.84 -5.90
CA ARG A 132 -18.89 14.41 -5.40
C ARG A 132 -18.71 14.24 -3.90
N SER A 133 -19.74 14.54 -3.11
CA SER A 133 -19.67 14.44 -1.65
C SER A 133 -19.53 12.99 -1.17
N PRO A 134 -20.35 12.02 -1.63
CA PRO A 134 -20.17 10.60 -1.30
C PRO A 134 -18.77 10.07 -1.65
N LEU A 135 -18.22 10.48 -2.80
CA LEU A 135 -16.90 10.05 -3.23
C LEU A 135 -15.79 10.59 -2.31
N ARG A 136 -15.86 11.86 -1.89
CA ARG A 136 -14.89 12.43 -0.93
C ARG A 136 -14.94 11.74 0.42
N TRP A 137 -16.14 11.48 0.95
CA TRP A 137 -16.30 10.75 2.21
C TRP A 137 -15.76 9.32 2.11
N SER A 138 -15.95 8.65 0.97
CA SER A 138 -15.40 7.33 0.71
C SER A 138 -13.86 7.36 0.68
N ILE A 139 -13.26 8.30 -0.06
CA ILE A 139 -11.80 8.49 -0.11
C ILE A 139 -11.25 8.74 1.30
N PHE A 140 -11.88 9.65 2.05
CA PHE A 140 -11.46 9.97 3.42
C PHE A 140 -11.60 8.77 4.35
N GLY A 141 -12.69 8.02 4.26
CA GLY A 141 -12.91 6.79 5.03
C GLY A 141 -11.84 5.72 4.76
N PHE A 142 -11.53 5.46 3.49
CA PHE A 142 -10.46 4.52 3.12
C PHE A 142 -9.06 5.00 3.54
N LEU A 143 -8.79 6.31 3.48
CA LEU A 143 -7.56 6.90 3.99
C LEU A 143 -7.42 6.65 5.50
N LEU A 144 -8.45 7.00 6.28
CA LEU A 144 -8.47 6.76 7.73
C LEU A 144 -8.33 5.26 8.06
N LEU A 145 -9.08 4.40 7.37
CA LEU A 145 -8.97 2.95 7.55
C LEU A 145 -7.53 2.47 7.31
N SER A 146 -6.91 2.87 6.20
CA SER A 146 -5.54 2.48 5.89
C SER A 146 -4.54 2.99 6.93
N ALA A 147 -4.72 4.22 7.43
CA ALA A 147 -3.89 4.80 8.47
C ALA A 147 -4.05 4.06 9.80
N THR A 148 -5.29 3.79 10.23
CA THR A 148 -5.59 3.03 11.45
C THR A 148 -4.99 1.64 11.40
N LEU A 149 -5.19 0.89 10.32
CA LEU A 149 -4.62 -0.45 10.16
C LEU A 149 -3.08 -0.40 10.17
N THR A 150 -2.49 0.61 9.53
CA THR A 150 -1.03 0.80 9.52
C THR A 150 -0.50 1.07 10.92
N LEU A 151 -1.14 1.97 11.68
CA LEU A 151 -0.75 2.30 13.05
C LEU A 151 -0.92 1.10 13.99
N MET A 152 -2.02 0.36 13.88
CA MET A 152 -2.26 -0.87 14.66
C MET A 152 -1.18 -1.92 14.38
N ARG A 153 -0.86 -2.15 13.11
CA ARG A 153 0.18 -3.12 12.73
C ARG A 153 1.57 -2.65 13.13
N MET A 154 1.88 -1.36 12.97
CA MET A 154 3.15 -0.77 13.39
C MET A 154 3.34 -0.89 14.90
N ARG A 155 2.28 -0.64 15.70
CA ARG A 155 2.31 -0.87 17.15
C ARG A 155 2.68 -2.32 17.48
N ASN A 156 2.07 -3.29 16.80
CA ASN A 156 2.36 -4.71 17.04
C ASN A 156 3.81 -5.05 16.65
N LEU A 157 4.32 -4.53 15.53
CA LEU A 157 5.70 -4.75 15.11
C LEU A 157 6.71 -4.16 16.10
N ILE A 158 6.45 -2.96 16.64
CA ILE A 158 7.29 -2.33 17.67
C ILE A 158 7.33 -3.22 18.93
N LEU A 159 6.18 -3.69 19.40
CA LEU A 159 6.10 -4.57 20.57
C LEU A 159 6.85 -5.89 20.36
N LEU A 160 6.76 -6.48 19.17
CA LEU A 160 7.49 -7.71 18.83
C LEU A 160 9.01 -7.49 18.79
N MET A 161 9.46 -6.35 18.22
CA MET A 161 10.89 -6.03 18.16
C MET A 161 11.48 -5.69 19.52
N GLU A 162 10.74 -4.94 20.34
CA GLU A 162 11.20 -4.49 21.66
C GLU A 162 10.76 -5.45 22.79
N LYS A 163 10.33 -6.68 22.47
CA LYS A 163 9.80 -7.66 23.45
C LYS A 163 10.72 -7.95 24.64
N ARG A 164 12.03 -7.71 24.49
CA ARG A 164 13.03 -7.91 25.56
C ARG A 164 13.28 -6.64 26.40
N ARG A 165 12.67 -5.52 26.05
CA ARG A 165 12.82 -4.26 26.79
C ARG A 165 11.90 -4.25 28.02
N PRO A 166 12.35 -3.69 29.15
CA PRO A 166 11.57 -3.65 30.39
C PRO A 166 10.17 -3.03 30.23
N TRP A 167 10.07 -1.95 29.44
CA TRP A 167 8.80 -1.24 29.22
C TRP A 167 7.72 -2.12 28.55
N VAL A 168 8.10 -3.07 27.70
CA VAL A 168 7.15 -4.00 27.07
C VAL A 168 6.65 -5.02 28.09
N SER A 169 7.55 -5.57 28.90
CA SER A 169 7.21 -6.49 29.98
C SER A 169 6.26 -5.85 30.99
N GLU A 170 6.53 -4.60 31.40
CA GLU A 170 5.66 -3.83 32.28
C GLU A 170 4.27 -3.59 31.67
N LEU A 171 4.22 -3.27 30.37
CA LEU A 171 2.96 -3.05 29.66
C LEU A 171 2.09 -4.32 29.63
N ILE A 172 2.70 -5.49 29.42
CA ILE A 172 2.02 -6.79 29.43
C ILE A 172 1.50 -7.09 30.85
N LEU A 173 2.34 -6.93 31.87
CA LEU A 173 1.99 -7.18 33.27
C LEU A 173 0.86 -6.26 33.76
N LYS A 174 0.86 -4.98 33.38
CA LYS A 174 -0.23 -4.05 33.70
C LYS A 174 -1.57 -4.46 33.09
N ARG A 175 -1.55 -5.05 31.89
CA ARG A 175 -2.76 -5.46 31.17
C ARG A 175 -3.37 -6.75 31.70
N GLY A 176 -2.58 -7.65 32.27
CA GLY A 176 -3.05 -8.89 32.92
C GLY A 176 -3.61 -8.70 34.34
N ARG A 177 -3.55 -7.49 34.90
CA ARG A 177 -4.14 -7.13 36.20
C ARG A 177 -5.51 -6.46 36.12
N LYS A 178 -6.06 -6.30 34.91
CA LYS A 178 -7.44 -5.85 34.67
C LYS A 178 -8.28 -7.04 34.25
#